data_AF-A0A485LM64-F1
#
_entry.id   AF-A0A485LM64-F1
#
_cell.length_a   1.000
_cell.length_b   1.000
_cell.length_c   1.000
_cell.angle_alpha   90.00
_cell.angle_beta   90.00
_cell.angle_gamma   90.00
#
_symmetry.space_group_name_H-M   'P 1'
#
loop_
_entity.id
_entity.type
_entity.pdbx_description
1 polymer ?
#
loop_
_entity_poly.entity_id
_entity_poly.type
_entity_poly.pdbx_seq_one_letter_code
_entity_poly.pdbx_strand_id
1 'polypeptide(L)'
;MDSWSRHRIPRRRFDERRGYSLRAQTESNEFELSDICLNSDVYVVLFVIAVLADETSAMIYSRVLNSWYRYSDSDFWIELRLMAMCARWLWLNCFILKGLKWGCHFMSKALYTGDNKLVGWCTFSSVSYIYLGLVLLYFRNDFIEYGNADHVILSSTTQNIDAIYVRLMHSWFIRALPSLTCAIFANLVALLTLDHILHRRWWAALAQNSLGRQLAFNSTSILADVVGVWGTRENYNGIVMTMKSRALCTFRWFLATHLIRFGLAEHPRVVRDMATSRLSSVTQGNLPIKVSPERLHKSARTGPVRSASYRVPEGESSTALNGDVDWITKGACDDDDETLVDNTSTLVPDVFLLLQDREGALHLVDGDKREMHGVNMEVKILHNSNVTLG
;
A
#
# COMPACT_ATOMS: atom_id res chain seq x y z
N MET A 1 -51.18 26.19 -21.48
CA MET A 1 -51.57 25.07 -20.61
C MET A 1 -51.33 23.79 -21.38
N ASP A 2 -50.37 22.91 -21.11
CA ASP A 2 -49.43 22.80 -20.00
C ASP A 2 -48.13 22.13 -20.48
N SER A 3 -47.00 22.71 -20.08
CA SER A 3 -45.69 22.12 -20.24
C SER A 3 -45.49 21.04 -19.18
N TRP A 4 -45.36 19.78 -19.57
CA TRP A 4 -45.02 18.71 -18.63
C TRP A 4 -43.51 18.64 -18.42
N SER A 5 -43.08 19.30 -17.35
CA SER A 5 -41.76 19.21 -16.73
C SER A 5 -41.47 17.76 -16.30
N ARG A 6 -40.45 17.14 -16.89
CA ARG A 6 -39.86 15.90 -16.36
C ARG A 6 -38.95 16.25 -15.17
N HIS A 7 -39.50 16.13 -13.96
CA HIS A 7 -38.74 16.07 -12.73
C HIS A 7 -37.79 14.87 -12.75
N ARG A 8 -36.49 15.13 -12.92
CA ARG A 8 -35.43 14.15 -12.65
C ARG A 8 -35.18 14.12 -11.14
N ILE A 9 -35.58 13.01 -10.53
CA ILE A 9 -35.21 12.63 -9.16
C ILE A 9 -33.67 12.66 -9.06
N PRO A 10 -33.07 13.40 -8.11
CA PRO A 10 -31.63 13.37 -7.92
C PRO A 10 -31.24 11.99 -7.36
N ARG A 11 -30.53 11.20 -8.16
CA ARG A 11 -29.80 10.03 -7.68
C ARG A 11 -28.86 10.49 -6.57
N ARG A 12 -29.14 10.11 -5.32
CA ARG A 12 -28.19 10.19 -4.22
C ARG A 12 -26.95 9.39 -4.62
N ARG A 13 -25.93 10.11 -5.07
CA ARG A 13 -24.60 9.58 -5.31
C ARG A 13 -24.02 9.31 -3.92
N PHE A 14 -23.90 8.03 -3.58
CA PHE A 14 -23.20 7.59 -2.36
C PHE A 14 -21.83 8.28 -2.35
N ASP A 15 -21.61 9.15 -1.37
CA ASP A 15 -20.48 10.06 -1.33
C ASP A 15 -19.28 9.30 -0.75
N GLU A 16 -18.50 8.64 -1.62
CA GLU A 16 -17.16 8.08 -1.34
C GLU A 16 -16.19 9.14 -0.75
N ARG A 17 -16.56 10.42 -0.77
CA ARG A 17 -15.79 11.54 -0.23
C ARG A 17 -15.50 11.45 1.26
N ARG A 18 -16.31 10.74 2.06
CA ARG A 18 -16.08 10.65 3.51
C ARG A 18 -14.99 9.63 3.88
N GLY A 19 -14.77 8.59 3.10
CA GLY A 19 -13.82 7.53 3.45
C GLY A 19 -12.36 8.00 3.47
N TYR A 20 -11.96 8.80 2.47
CA TYR A 20 -10.56 9.23 2.33
C TYR A 20 -10.20 10.46 3.16
N SER A 21 -11.16 11.34 3.45
CA SER A 21 -10.94 12.54 4.26
C SER A 21 -10.91 12.26 5.76
N LEU A 22 -11.64 11.23 6.23
CA LEU A 22 -11.67 10.87 7.66
C LEU A 22 -10.42 10.10 8.11
N ARG A 23 -9.73 9.40 7.20
CA ARG A 23 -8.49 8.68 7.51
C ARG A 23 -7.30 9.61 7.80
N ALA A 24 -7.40 10.90 7.47
CA ALA A 24 -6.33 11.88 7.65
C ALA A 24 -6.33 12.55 9.03
N GLN A 25 -7.41 12.43 9.83
CA GLN A 25 -7.64 13.31 10.98
C GLN A 25 -7.92 12.59 12.30
N THR A 26 -7.66 11.28 12.39
CA THR A 26 -7.71 10.55 13.67
C THR A 26 -6.34 9.93 13.97
N GLU A 27 -5.76 10.36 15.09
CA GLU A 27 -4.68 9.74 15.87
C GLU A 27 -3.84 8.62 15.19
N SER A 28 -2.66 9.03 14.73
CA SER A 28 -1.35 8.33 14.76
C SER A 28 -1.23 6.80 14.82
N ASN A 29 -2.04 6.02 14.10
CA ASN A 29 -1.64 4.66 13.72
C ASN A 29 -0.98 4.72 12.34
N GLU A 30 0.33 5.00 12.33
CA GLU A 30 1.14 5.13 11.10
C GLU A 30 1.39 3.78 10.42
N PHE A 31 1.21 2.68 11.18
CA PHE A 31 1.16 1.31 10.71
C PHE A 31 0.09 0.55 11.49
N GLU A 32 -0.76 -0.20 10.79
CA GLU A 32 -1.56 -1.21 11.44
C GLU A 32 -0.69 -2.45 11.70
N LEU A 33 -0.97 -3.19 12.79
CA LEU A 33 -0.21 -4.41 13.12
C LEU A 33 -0.27 -5.43 11.97
N SER A 34 -1.40 -5.50 11.28
CA SER A 34 -1.62 -6.33 10.09
C SER A 34 -0.62 -6.00 8.97
N ASP A 35 -0.36 -4.73 8.71
CA ASP A 35 0.58 -4.30 7.67
C ASP A 35 2.02 -4.74 8.00
N ILE A 36 2.43 -4.59 9.26
CA ILE A 36 3.75 -5.01 9.73
C ILE A 36 3.91 -6.52 9.60
N CYS A 37 2.93 -7.29 10.08
CA CYS A 37 3.02 -8.75 10.10
C CYS A 37 2.96 -9.36 8.70
N LEU A 38 2.09 -8.87 7.81
CA LEU A 38 1.90 -9.41 6.47
C LEU A 38 3.03 -9.01 5.52
N ASN A 39 3.60 -7.80 5.68
CA ASN A 39 4.72 -7.37 4.87
C ASN A 39 6.06 -7.92 5.35
N SER A 40 6.26 -8.19 6.65
CA SER A 40 7.55 -8.65 7.14
C SER A 40 7.91 -10.06 6.63
N ASP A 41 9.09 -10.20 6.02
CA ASP A 41 9.61 -11.49 5.56
C ASP A 41 9.83 -12.46 6.73
N VAL A 42 10.35 -11.94 7.85
CA VAL A 42 10.62 -12.74 9.05
C VAL A 42 9.33 -13.30 9.65
N TYR A 43 8.29 -12.46 9.79
CA TYR A 43 7.01 -12.92 10.34
C TYR A 43 6.37 -13.96 9.44
N VAL A 44 6.28 -13.70 8.13
CA VAL A 44 5.66 -14.65 7.19
C VAL A 44 6.38 -15.99 7.22
N VAL A 45 7.72 -16.02 7.19
CA VAL A 45 8.50 -17.27 7.24
C VAL A 45 8.28 -18.02 8.54
N LEU A 46 8.35 -17.35 9.70
CA LEU A 46 8.13 -17.99 11.00
C LEU A 46 6.72 -18.57 11.12
N PHE A 47 5.70 -17.84 10.68
CA PHE A 47 4.32 -18.34 10.68
C PHE A 47 4.15 -19.52 9.72
N VAL A 48 4.74 -19.50 8.53
CA VAL A 48 4.71 -20.62 7.60
C VAL A 48 5.34 -21.87 8.21
N ILE A 49 6.50 -21.72 8.86
CA ILE A 49 7.16 -22.84 9.55
C ILE A 49 6.23 -23.41 10.63
N ALA A 50 5.61 -22.56 11.44
CA ALA A 50 4.66 -22.99 12.47
C ALA A 50 3.44 -23.71 11.87
N VAL A 51 2.88 -23.20 10.76
CA VAL A 51 1.75 -23.82 10.06
C VAL A 51 2.14 -25.18 9.51
N LEU A 52 3.28 -25.29 8.81
CA LEU A 52 3.76 -26.55 8.25
C LEU A 52 4.09 -27.59 9.33
N ALA A 53 4.60 -27.16 10.49
CA ALA A 53 4.90 -28.04 11.61
C ALA A 53 3.64 -28.66 12.25
N ASP A 54 2.52 -27.91 12.30
CA ASP A 54 1.25 -28.36 12.90
C ASP A 54 0.24 -28.91 11.87
N GLU A 55 0.54 -28.81 10.58
CA GLU A 55 -0.42 -29.10 9.51
C GLU A 55 -0.97 -30.53 9.56
N THR A 56 -0.17 -31.50 9.99
CA THR A 56 -0.61 -32.90 10.11
C THR A 56 -1.76 -33.06 11.08
N SER A 57 -1.66 -32.41 12.24
CA SER A 57 -2.67 -32.48 13.30
C SER A 57 -3.89 -31.66 12.93
N ALA A 58 -3.67 -30.46 12.39
CA ALA A 58 -4.72 -29.56 11.94
C ALA A 58 -5.59 -30.17 10.84
N MET A 59 -5.00 -30.89 9.88
CA MET A 59 -5.72 -31.53 8.78
C MET A 59 -6.64 -32.65 9.26
N ILE A 60 -6.13 -33.55 10.11
CA ILE A 60 -6.93 -34.66 10.65
C ILE A 60 -8.08 -34.09 11.49
N TYR A 61 -7.78 -33.14 12.36
CA TYR A 61 -8.77 -32.50 13.23
C TYR A 61 -9.88 -31.80 12.42
N SER A 62 -9.50 -30.94 11.48
CA SER A 62 -10.45 -30.17 10.68
C SER A 62 -11.32 -31.06 9.80
N ARG A 63 -10.80 -32.17 9.27
CA ARG A 63 -11.58 -33.16 8.53
C ARG A 63 -12.65 -33.80 9.41
N VAL A 64 -12.25 -34.38 10.54
CA VAL A 64 -13.18 -35.09 11.44
C VAL A 64 -14.28 -34.14 11.89
N LEU A 65 -13.91 -32.92 12.29
CA LEU A 65 -14.86 -31.90 12.70
C LEU A 65 -15.80 -31.48 11.55
N ASN A 66 -15.29 -31.30 10.33
CA ASN A 66 -16.11 -30.96 9.15
C ASN A 66 -17.11 -32.06 8.82
N SER A 67 -16.69 -33.32 8.88
CA SER A 67 -17.57 -34.47 8.64
C SER A 67 -18.68 -34.55 9.69
N TRP A 68 -18.37 -34.33 10.97
CA TRP A 68 -19.37 -34.28 12.04
C TRP A 68 -20.33 -33.11 11.85
N TYR A 69 -19.79 -31.92 11.56
CA TYR A 69 -20.56 -30.70 11.37
C TYR A 69 -21.57 -30.80 10.22
N ARG A 70 -21.19 -31.48 9.12
CA ARG A 70 -22.07 -31.68 7.96
C ARG A 70 -23.38 -32.41 8.29
N TYR A 71 -23.40 -33.22 9.35
CA TYR A 71 -24.58 -33.98 9.80
C TYR A 71 -25.16 -33.47 11.12
N SER A 72 -24.66 -32.34 11.64
CA SER A 72 -25.10 -31.70 12.87
C SER A 72 -25.96 -30.48 12.57
N ASP A 73 -26.69 -30.01 13.57
CA ASP A 73 -27.31 -28.69 13.51
C ASP A 73 -26.26 -27.57 13.42
N SER A 74 -26.63 -26.45 12.81
CA SER A 74 -25.73 -25.32 12.56
C SER A 74 -25.29 -24.65 13.85
N ASP A 75 -24.09 -24.99 14.34
CA ASP A 75 -23.39 -24.31 15.43
C ASP A 75 -22.34 -23.33 14.88
N PHE A 76 -22.50 -22.05 15.21
CA PHE A 76 -21.58 -20.98 14.84
C PHE A 76 -20.16 -21.18 15.39
N TRP A 77 -20.01 -21.75 16.59
CA TRP A 77 -18.69 -21.93 17.20
C TRP A 77 -17.84 -22.96 16.48
N ILE A 78 -18.48 -24.02 15.98
CA ILE A 78 -17.82 -25.05 15.18
C ILE A 78 -17.38 -24.48 13.83
N GLU A 79 -18.25 -23.67 13.20
CA GLU A 79 -17.94 -22.99 11.94
C GLU A 79 -16.77 -22.01 12.09
N LEU A 80 -16.77 -21.19 13.14
CA LEU A 80 -15.67 -20.27 13.47
C LEU A 80 -14.36 -21.03 13.70
N ARG A 81 -14.41 -22.18 14.40
CA ARG A 81 -13.24 -23.02 14.64
C ARG A 81 -12.69 -23.63 13.35
N LEU A 82 -13.56 -24.09 12.45
CA LEU A 82 -13.17 -24.59 11.12
C LEU A 82 -12.56 -23.46 10.29
N MET A 83 -13.15 -22.27 10.29
CA MET A 83 -12.62 -21.10 9.60
C MET A 83 -11.24 -20.71 10.14
N ALA A 84 -11.05 -20.69 11.47
CA ALA A 84 -9.76 -20.42 12.09
C ALA A 84 -8.69 -21.46 11.70
N MET A 85 -9.08 -22.73 11.51
CA MET A 85 -8.18 -23.79 11.07
C MET A 85 -7.73 -23.59 9.62
N CYS A 86 -8.64 -23.17 8.74
CA CYS A 86 -8.33 -22.86 7.35
C CYS A 86 -7.57 -21.52 7.21
N ALA A 87 -7.81 -20.55 8.09
CA ALA A 87 -7.19 -19.23 8.05
C ALA A 87 -5.66 -19.26 8.17
N ARG A 88 -5.09 -20.31 8.76
CA ARG A 88 -3.64 -20.52 8.83
C ARG A 88 -2.97 -20.57 7.47
N TRP A 89 -3.66 -21.11 6.47
CA TRP A 89 -3.16 -21.21 5.10
C TRP A 89 -3.05 -19.84 4.40
N LEU A 90 -3.60 -18.78 5.00
CA LEU A 90 -3.35 -17.42 4.55
C LEU A 90 -1.85 -17.08 4.58
N TRP A 91 -1.10 -17.59 5.55
CA TRP A 91 0.35 -17.37 5.62
C TRP A 91 1.09 -18.06 4.48
N LEU A 92 0.61 -19.23 4.04
CA LEU A 92 1.12 -19.91 2.85
C LEU A 92 0.85 -19.08 1.59
N ASN A 93 -0.34 -18.49 1.47
CA ASN A 93 -0.67 -17.58 0.37
C ASN A 93 0.30 -16.37 0.32
N CYS A 94 0.57 -15.76 1.48
CA CYS A 94 1.50 -14.64 1.60
C CYS A 94 2.94 -15.05 1.22
N PHE A 95 3.38 -16.23 1.68
CA PHE A 95 4.70 -16.77 1.37
C PHE A 95 4.88 -17.10 -0.10
N ILE A 96 3.87 -17.73 -0.72
CA ILE A 96 3.87 -18.00 -2.17
C ILE A 96 4.00 -16.68 -2.94
N LEU A 97 3.26 -15.65 -2.55
CA LEU A 97 3.32 -14.35 -3.22
C LEU A 97 4.69 -13.67 -3.06
N LYS A 98 5.27 -13.72 -1.85
CA LYS A 98 6.65 -13.23 -1.60
C LYS A 98 7.69 -13.99 -2.40
N GLY A 99 7.60 -15.32 -2.43
CA GLY A 99 8.46 -16.19 -3.22
C GLY A 99 8.33 -15.92 -4.71
N LEU A 100 7.10 -15.72 -5.22
CA LEU A 100 6.85 -15.34 -6.61
C LEU A 100 7.47 -13.98 -6.91
N LYS A 101 7.28 -13.00 -6.04
CA LYS A 101 7.83 -11.65 -6.20
C LYS A 101 9.37 -11.67 -6.24
N TRP A 102 9.99 -12.40 -5.32
CA TRP A 102 11.45 -12.62 -5.29
C TRP A 102 11.94 -13.35 -6.54
N GLY A 103 11.23 -14.39 -6.99
CA GLY A 103 11.53 -15.13 -8.22
C GLY A 103 11.37 -14.27 -9.48
N CYS A 104 10.32 -13.45 -9.56
CA CYS A 104 10.08 -12.51 -10.65
C CYS A 104 11.16 -11.41 -10.71
N HIS A 105 11.70 -11.01 -9.57
CA HIS A 105 12.87 -10.13 -9.53
C HIS A 105 14.10 -10.82 -10.12
N PHE A 106 14.39 -12.06 -9.71
CA PHE A 106 15.56 -12.82 -10.20
C PHE A 106 15.46 -13.18 -11.69
N MET A 107 14.28 -13.57 -12.16
CA MET A 107 14.05 -13.97 -13.55
C MET A 107 14.01 -12.78 -14.52
N SER A 108 13.68 -11.60 -14.04
CA SER A 108 13.51 -10.43 -14.90
C SER A 108 14.86 -9.82 -15.26
N LYS A 109 15.10 -9.66 -16.57
CA LYS A 109 16.26 -8.93 -17.11
C LYS A 109 16.28 -7.44 -16.72
N ALA A 110 15.22 -6.94 -16.07
CA ALA A 110 15.10 -5.58 -15.56
C ALA A 110 15.82 -5.34 -14.21
N LEU A 111 16.85 -6.12 -13.89
CA LEU A 111 17.72 -5.94 -12.72
C LEU A 111 18.30 -4.52 -12.59
N TYR A 112 18.33 -3.75 -13.67
CA TYR A 112 18.94 -2.42 -13.72
C TYR A 112 17.93 -1.26 -13.71
N THR A 113 16.61 -1.51 -13.70
CA THR A 113 15.62 -0.43 -13.76
C THR A 113 14.37 -0.81 -12.97
N GLY A 114 13.97 0.03 -12.01
CA GLY A 114 12.79 -0.16 -11.14
C GLY A 114 11.44 -0.05 -11.85
N ASP A 115 11.31 -0.60 -13.06
CA ASP A 115 10.15 -0.58 -13.96
C ASP A 115 9.60 -2.00 -14.20
N ASN A 116 9.93 -2.95 -13.31
CA ASN A 116 9.50 -4.34 -13.41
C ASN A 116 8.02 -4.48 -13.06
N LYS A 117 7.16 -4.33 -14.06
CA LYS A 117 5.69 -4.45 -13.93
C LYS A 117 5.25 -5.78 -13.33
N LEU A 118 6.00 -6.86 -13.52
CA LEU A 118 5.67 -8.18 -12.97
C LEU A 118 5.84 -8.21 -11.44
N VAL A 119 6.89 -7.57 -10.92
CA VAL A 119 7.12 -7.44 -9.47
C VAL A 119 6.04 -6.56 -8.84
N GLY A 120 5.67 -5.46 -9.50
CA GLY A 120 4.54 -4.64 -9.07
C GLY A 120 3.22 -5.41 -9.04
N TRP A 121 2.97 -6.23 -10.07
CA TRP A 121 1.76 -7.05 -10.16
C TRP A 121 1.60 -8.06 -9.02
N CYS A 122 2.70 -8.49 -8.38
CA CYS A 122 2.71 -9.39 -7.23
C CYS A 122 2.48 -8.66 -5.89
N THR A 123 1.76 -7.54 -5.89
CA THR A 123 1.53 -6.69 -4.71
C THR A 123 0.05 -6.29 -4.62
N PHE A 124 -0.53 -6.29 -3.43
CA PHE A 124 -1.89 -5.84 -3.16
C PHE A 124 -1.92 -4.37 -2.74
N SER A 125 -2.97 -3.65 -3.12
CA SER A 125 -3.22 -2.28 -2.67
C SER A 125 -3.69 -2.21 -1.22
N SER A 126 -4.38 -3.24 -0.72
CA SER A 126 -5.04 -3.26 0.59
C SER A 126 -5.12 -4.66 1.20
N VAL A 127 -5.16 -4.71 2.53
CA VAL A 127 -5.20 -5.94 3.32
C VAL A 127 -6.50 -6.73 3.06
N SER A 128 -7.58 -6.04 2.68
CA SER A 128 -8.88 -6.67 2.41
C SER A 128 -8.79 -7.76 1.32
N TYR A 129 -7.93 -7.60 0.31
CA TYR A 129 -7.77 -8.61 -0.74
C TYR A 129 -7.07 -9.87 -0.24
N ILE A 130 -6.14 -9.72 0.72
CA ILE A 130 -5.49 -10.85 1.38
C ILE A 130 -6.55 -11.64 2.15
N TYR A 131 -7.40 -10.96 2.93
CA TYR A 131 -8.48 -11.61 3.65
C TYR A 131 -9.57 -12.19 2.74
N LEU A 132 -9.85 -11.59 1.57
CA LEU A 132 -10.75 -12.18 0.58
C LEU A 132 -10.23 -13.54 0.12
N GLY A 133 -8.92 -13.75 0.11
CA GLY A 133 -8.27 -15.04 -0.12
C GLY A 133 -8.73 -16.17 0.81
N LEU A 134 -9.26 -15.85 1.99
CA LEU A 134 -9.82 -16.84 2.93
C LEU A 134 -11.06 -17.53 2.40
N VAL A 135 -11.82 -16.90 1.50
CA VAL A 135 -13.09 -17.45 0.99
C VAL A 135 -12.85 -18.80 0.31
N LEU A 136 -11.83 -18.92 -0.53
CA LEU A 136 -11.48 -20.20 -1.16
C LEU A 136 -10.89 -21.20 -0.15
N LEU A 137 -10.13 -20.72 0.84
CA LEU A 137 -9.57 -21.57 1.90
C LEU A 137 -10.65 -22.16 2.81
N TYR A 138 -11.80 -21.49 2.96
CA TYR A 138 -12.94 -22.04 3.71
C TYR A 138 -13.42 -23.37 3.10
N PHE A 139 -13.50 -23.45 1.77
CA PHE A 139 -13.91 -24.66 1.04
C PHE A 139 -12.81 -25.73 0.91
N ARG A 140 -11.66 -25.57 1.59
CA ARG A 140 -10.52 -26.50 1.51
C ARG A 140 -10.91 -27.94 1.84
N ASN A 141 -11.63 -28.14 2.95
CA ASN A 141 -11.96 -29.49 3.41
C ASN A 141 -12.90 -30.19 2.42
N ASP A 142 -13.90 -29.49 1.91
CA ASP A 142 -14.83 -30.03 0.92
C ASP A 142 -14.13 -30.33 -0.42
N PHE A 143 -13.18 -29.49 -0.83
CA PHE A 143 -12.37 -29.74 -2.01
C PHE A 143 -11.53 -31.02 -1.89
N ILE A 144 -10.94 -31.25 -0.71
CA ILE A 144 -10.14 -32.45 -0.44
C ILE A 144 -11.02 -33.70 -0.41
N GLU A 145 -12.20 -33.64 0.23
CA GLU A 145 -13.15 -34.77 0.22
C GLU A 145 -13.67 -35.07 -1.18
N TYR A 146 -13.98 -34.04 -1.97
CA TYR A 146 -14.42 -34.21 -3.35
C TYR A 146 -13.36 -34.93 -4.20
N GLY A 147 -12.10 -34.51 -4.09
CA GLY A 147 -10.98 -35.16 -4.78
C GLY A 147 -10.73 -36.61 -4.35
N ASN A 148 -11.32 -37.05 -3.23
CA ASN A 148 -11.13 -38.37 -2.64
C ASN A 148 -12.46 -39.05 -2.28
N ALA A 149 -13.49 -38.84 -3.11
CA ALA A 149 -14.82 -39.41 -2.90
C ALA A 149 -14.83 -40.95 -2.89
N ASP A 150 -13.82 -41.59 -3.49
CA ASP A 150 -13.65 -43.04 -3.51
C ASP A 150 -12.89 -43.53 -2.27
N HIS A 151 -13.57 -43.54 -1.12
CA HIS A 151 -13.06 -44.14 0.11
C HIS A 151 -14.06 -45.14 0.70
N VAL A 152 -13.53 -46.23 1.27
CA VAL A 152 -14.33 -47.26 1.97
C VAL A 152 -14.01 -47.18 3.45
N ILE A 153 -15.06 -47.04 4.27
CA ILE A 153 -14.93 -47.01 5.73
C ILE A 153 -14.76 -48.45 6.23
N LEU A 154 -13.65 -48.71 6.92
CA LEU A 154 -13.39 -49.99 7.58
C LEU A 154 -13.92 -49.95 9.02
N SER A 155 -14.90 -50.78 9.34
CA SER A 155 -15.39 -50.96 10.72
C SER A 155 -14.81 -52.24 11.32
N SER A 156 -14.18 -52.16 12.50
CA SER A 156 -13.76 -53.32 13.28
C SER A 156 -14.50 -53.36 14.61
N THR A 157 -15.01 -54.52 14.97
CA THR A 157 -15.70 -54.77 16.26
C THR A 157 -14.79 -55.35 17.32
N THR A 158 -13.59 -55.80 16.95
CA THR A 158 -12.69 -56.58 17.82
C THR A 158 -11.51 -55.78 18.36
N GLN A 159 -11.11 -54.70 17.69
CA GLN A 159 -9.97 -53.87 18.10
C GLN A 159 -10.30 -52.39 17.88
N ASN A 160 -9.89 -51.54 18.83
CA ASN A 160 -9.98 -50.10 18.67
C ASN A 160 -8.91 -49.63 17.67
N ILE A 161 -9.36 -49.11 16.52
CA ILE A 161 -8.51 -48.61 15.43
C ILE A 161 -8.41 -47.07 15.47
N ASP A 162 -9.11 -46.38 16.38
CA ASP A 162 -9.21 -44.91 16.39
C ASP A 162 -7.87 -44.21 16.62
N ALA A 163 -6.95 -44.86 17.35
CA ALA A 163 -5.61 -44.34 17.58
C ALA A 163 -4.63 -44.58 16.41
N ILE A 164 -5.01 -45.38 15.42
CA ILE A 164 -4.17 -45.76 14.29
C ILE A 164 -4.51 -44.84 13.12
N TYR A 165 -3.65 -43.84 12.89
CA TYR A 165 -3.75 -42.96 11.73
C TYR A 165 -2.54 -43.13 10.81
N VAL A 166 -2.79 -43.04 9.51
CA VAL A 166 -1.72 -43.02 8.51
C VAL A 166 -1.05 -41.64 8.53
N ARG A 167 0.28 -41.60 8.60
CA ARG A 167 1.06 -40.36 8.52
C ARG A 167 0.67 -39.57 7.27
N LEU A 168 0.46 -38.25 7.40
CA LEU A 168 -0.04 -37.37 6.34
C LEU A 168 0.67 -37.57 4.98
N MET A 169 2.01 -37.62 4.99
CA MET A 169 2.83 -37.75 3.77
C MET A 169 2.68 -39.10 3.06
N HIS A 170 2.23 -40.12 3.77
CA HIS A 170 1.94 -41.46 3.23
C HIS A 170 0.43 -41.72 3.12
N SER A 171 -0.37 -40.69 3.41
CA SER A 171 -1.83 -40.76 3.45
C SER A 171 -2.42 -40.28 2.12
N TRP A 172 -3.69 -40.59 1.91
CA TRP A 172 -4.46 -40.16 0.75
C TRP A 172 -4.51 -38.62 0.59
N PHE A 173 -4.34 -37.87 1.69
CA PHE A 173 -4.26 -36.41 1.69
C PHE A 173 -3.21 -35.84 0.73
N ILE A 174 -2.04 -36.49 0.61
CA ILE A 174 -0.95 -35.99 -0.26
C ILE A 174 -1.39 -35.94 -1.74
N ARG A 175 -2.35 -36.78 -2.15
CA ARG A 175 -2.82 -36.86 -3.54
C ARG A 175 -3.66 -35.65 -3.94
N ALA A 176 -4.39 -35.05 -2.99
CA ALA A 176 -5.20 -33.85 -3.23
C ALA A 176 -4.43 -32.54 -3.04
N LEU A 177 -3.23 -32.58 -2.45
CA LEU A 177 -2.43 -31.36 -2.25
C LEU A 177 -2.05 -30.67 -3.57
N PRO A 178 -1.58 -31.36 -4.64
CA PRO A 178 -1.23 -30.68 -5.89
C PRO A 178 -2.40 -29.91 -6.52
N SER A 179 -3.59 -30.50 -6.58
CA SER A 179 -4.78 -29.84 -7.13
C SER A 179 -5.24 -28.67 -6.25
N LEU A 180 -5.16 -28.83 -4.92
CA LEU A 180 -5.43 -27.74 -3.97
C LEU A 180 -4.42 -26.60 -4.13
N THR A 181 -3.14 -26.90 -4.29
CA THR A 181 -2.09 -25.92 -4.56
C THR A 181 -2.40 -25.15 -5.85
N CYS A 182 -2.79 -25.82 -6.93
CA CYS A 182 -3.23 -25.16 -8.16
C CYS A 182 -4.43 -24.23 -7.93
N ALA A 183 -5.42 -24.65 -7.13
CA ALA A 183 -6.57 -23.82 -6.78
C ALA A 183 -6.18 -22.57 -5.98
N ILE A 184 -5.23 -22.72 -5.05
CA ILE A 184 -4.66 -21.60 -4.27
C ILE A 184 -3.93 -20.61 -5.19
N PHE A 185 -3.10 -21.11 -6.11
CA PHE A 185 -2.44 -20.26 -7.10
C PHE A 185 -3.44 -19.52 -7.99
N ALA A 186 -4.47 -20.21 -8.49
CA ALA A 186 -5.52 -19.59 -9.29
C ALA A 186 -6.27 -18.51 -8.50
N ASN A 187 -6.55 -18.75 -7.22
CA ASN A 187 -7.17 -17.78 -6.32
C ASN A 187 -6.31 -16.51 -6.17
N LEU A 188 -5.01 -16.68 -5.91
CA LEU A 188 -4.07 -15.57 -5.78
C LEU A 188 -4.03 -14.73 -7.06
N VAL A 189 -3.91 -15.37 -8.22
CA VAL A 189 -3.92 -14.69 -9.52
C VAL A 189 -5.25 -13.94 -9.73
N ALA A 190 -6.38 -14.55 -9.42
CA ALA A 190 -7.69 -13.92 -9.54
C ALA A 190 -7.82 -12.67 -8.65
N LEU A 191 -7.34 -12.73 -7.41
CA LEU A 191 -7.40 -11.60 -6.49
C LEU A 191 -6.43 -10.48 -6.86
N LEU A 192 -5.22 -10.81 -7.31
CA LEU A 192 -4.25 -9.83 -7.79
C LEU A 192 -4.75 -9.11 -9.05
N THR A 193 -5.34 -9.86 -9.99
CA THR A 193 -5.95 -9.25 -11.19
C THR A 193 -7.12 -8.36 -10.82
N LEU A 194 -8.03 -8.82 -9.94
CA LEU A 194 -9.15 -8.03 -9.44
C LEU A 194 -8.66 -6.71 -8.81
N ASP A 195 -7.68 -6.77 -7.91
CA ASP A 195 -7.13 -5.59 -7.25
C ASP A 195 -6.52 -4.59 -8.25
N HIS A 196 -5.68 -5.07 -9.17
CA HIS A 196 -5.05 -4.22 -10.17
C HIS A 196 -6.04 -3.60 -11.17
N ILE A 197 -7.14 -4.29 -11.46
CA ILE A 197 -8.19 -3.77 -12.34
C ILE A 197 -9.01 -2.70 -11.62
N LEU A 198 -9.46 -2.98 -10.40
CA LEU A 198 -10.30 -2.05 -9.62
C LEU A 198 -9.52 -0.80 -9.20
N HIS A 199 -8.27 -0.96 -8.79
CA HIS A 199 -7.40 0.12 -8.32
C HIS A 199 -6.42 0.62 -9.38
N ARG A 200 -6.70 0.42 -10.67
CA ARG A 200 -5.76 0.74 -11.76
C ARG A 200 -5.25 2.19 -11.76
N ARG A 201 -6.11 3.14 -11.39
CA ARG A 201 -5.72 4.56 -11.32
C ARG A 201 -4.85 4.85 -10.09
N TRP A 202 -5.12 4.19 -8.98
CA TRP A 202 -4.30 4.29 -7.78
C TRP A 202 -2.92 3.67 -8.03
N TRP A 203 -2.83 2.52 -8.69
CA TRP A 203 -1.55 1.92 -9.11
C TRP A 203 -0.76 2.83 -10.06
N ALA A 204 -1.45 3.47 -11.01
CA ALA A 204 -0.83 4.45 -11.90
C ALA A 204 -0.28 5.67 -11.12
N ALA A 205 -0.95 6.05 -10.03
CA ALA A 205 -0.51 7.13 -9.17
C ALA A 205 0.66 6.73 -8.26
N LEU A 206 0.57 5.56 -7.61
CA LEU A 206 1.61 4.98 -6.77
C LEU A 206 2.93 4.82 -7.54
N ALA A 207 2.85 4.41 -8.81
CA ALA A 207 4.01 4.24 -9.69
C ALA A 207 4.68 5.57 -10.09
N GLN A 208 4.09 6.73 -9.79
CA GLN A 208 4.73 8.03 -10.01
C GLN A 208 5.49 8.53 -8.78
N ASN A 209 5.24 7.95 -7.60
CA ASN A 209 5.86 8.33 -6.34
C ASN A 209 7.04 7.42 -5.99
N SER A 210 8.15 8.00 -5.55
CA SER A 210 9.38 7.26 -5.23
C SER A 210 9.21 6.27 -4.08
N LEU A 211 8.53 6.65 -2.99
CA LEU A 211 8.29 5.75 -1.86
C LEU A 211 7.36 4.60 -2.25
N GLY A 212 6.26 4.91 -2.93
CA GLY A 212 5.33 3.89 -3.46
C GLY A 212 6.05 2.91 -4.37
N ARG A 213 6.97 3.40 -5.21
CA ARG A 213 7.77 2.55 -6.08
C ARG A 213 8.76 1.67 -5.33
N GLN A 214 9.42 2.18 -4.30
CA GLN A 214 10.31 1.37 -3.49
C GLN A 214 9.59 0.23 -2.79
N LEU A 215 8.41 0.52 -2.23
CA LEU A 215 7.59 -0.49 -1.57
C LEU A 215 7.07 -1.53 -2.58
N ALA A 216 6.48 -1.10 -3.69
CA ALA A 216 5.84 -2.01 -4.65
C ALA A 216 6.83 -2.74 -5.59
N PHE A 217 7.92 -2.10 -6.04
CA PHE A 217 8.80 -2.66 -7.07
C PHE A 217 10.21 -3.01 -6.57
N ASN A 218 10.68 -2.39 -5.50
CA ASN A 218 12.07 -2.51 -5.04
C ASN A 218 12.23 -3.30 -3.73
N SER A 219 11.15 -3.94 -3.26
CA SER A 219 11.16 -4.74 -2.04
C SER A 219 10.28 -5.98 -2.20
N THR A 220 10.43 -6.92 -1.26
CA THR A 220 9.55 -8.10 -1.11
C THR A 220 8.21 -7.79 -0.45
N SER A 221 7.85 -6.51 -0.24
CA SER A 221 6.57 -6.12 0.34
C SER A 221 5.40 -6.62 -0.51
N ILE A 222 4.39 -7.24 0.08
CA ILE A 222 3.21 -7.73 -0.66
C ILE A 222 2.02 -6.77 -0.56
N LEU A 223 2.11 -5.76 0.30
CA LEU A 223 1.12 -4.74 0.49
C LEU A 223 1.75 -3.37 0.22
N ALA A 224 1.02 -2.53 -0.51
CA ALA A 224 1.41 -1.16 -0.83
C ALA A 224 0.45 -0.12 -0.23
N ASP A 225 -0.15 -0.38 0.94
CA ASP A 225 -0.93 0.64 1.64
C ASP A 225 0.03 1.64 2.29
N VAL A 226 0.06 2.87 1.77
CA VAL A 226 0.90 3.95 2.31
C VAL A 226 -0.02 5.05 2.83
N VAL A 227 0.06 5.28 4.14
CA VAL A 227 -0.71 6.31 4.84
C VAL A 227 -0.08 7.68 4.58
N GLY A 228 -0.79 8.53 3.84
CA GLY A 228 -0.33 9.88 3.50
C GLY A 228 -1.37 10.68 2.73
N VAL A 229 -1.15 11.98 2.65
CA VAL A 229 -1.97 12.88 1.83
C VAL A 229 -1.36 12.93 0.43
N TRP A 230 -2.06 12.32 -0.52
CA TRP A 230 -1.70 12.31 -1.93
C TRP A 230 -2.16 13.61 -2.60
N GLY A 231 -1.30 14.21 -3.41
CA GLY A 231 -1.60 15.45 -4.12
C GLY A 231 -0.67 15.71 -5.31
N THR A 232 -1.03 16.71 -6.10
CA THR A 232 -0.20 17.25 -7.17
C THR A 232 0.44 18.55 -6.68
N ARG A 233 1.63 18.87 -7.19
CA ARG A 233 2.34 20.12 -6.87
C ARG A 233 2.55 20.91 -8.15
N GLU A 234 2.22 22.19 -8.11
CA GLU A 234 2.54 23.12 -9.19
C GLU A 234 4.06 23.13 -9.39
N ASN A 235 4.51 22.91 -10.64
CA ASN A 235 5.90 22.73 -11.06
C ASN A 235 6.54 21.34 -10.87
N TYR A 236 5.82 20.32 -10.39
CA TYR A 236 6.29 18.92 -10.37
C TYR A 236 5.39 18.03 -11.23
N ASN A 237 5.98 17.30 -12.18
CA ASN A 237 5.24 16.44 -13.12
C ASN A 237 4.75 15.10 -12.52
N GLY A 238 5.12 14.79 -11.28
CA GLY A 238 4.74 13.56 -10.57
C GLY A 238 3.71 13.78 -9.47
N ILE A 239 3.39 12.71 -8.76
CA ILE A 239 2.45 12.75 -7.63
C ILE A 239 3.22 12.82 -6.33
N VAL A 240 2.93 13.87 -5.57
CA VAL A 240 3.54 14.12 -4.28
C VAL A 240 2.70 13.49 -3.18
N MET A 241 3.38 12.90 -2.21
CA MET A 241 2.77 12.36 -1.00
C MET A 241 3.32 13.11 0.21
N THR A 242 2.44 13.72 0.99
CA THR A 242 2.79 14.39 2.24
C THR A 242 2.50 13.46 3.41
N MET A 243 3.51 13.21 4.25
CA MET A 243 3.36 12.44 5.49
C MET A 243 4.16 13.06 6.63
N LYS A 244 3.90 12.62 7.86
CA LYS A 244 4.69 13.06 9.03
C LYS A 244 6.11 12.50 8.94
N SER A 245 7.09 13.28 9.37
CA SER A 245 8.50 12.88 9.45
C SER A 245 8.73 11.58 10.25
N ARG A 246 8.03 11.43 11.37
CA ARG A 246 8.05 10.22 12.20
C ARG A 246 7.50 8.98 11.48
N ALA A 247 6.45 9.13 10.67
CA ALA A 247 5.89 8.04 9.87
C ALA A 247 6.91 7.56 8.83
N LEU A 248 7.54 8.52 8.14
CA LEU A 248 8.61 8.24 7.17
C LEU A 248 9.79 7.52 7.83
N CYS A 249 10.18 7.93 9.04
CA CYS A 249 11.23 7.26 9.80
C CYS A 249 10.87 5.80 10.10
N THR A 250 9.64 5.54 10.55
CA THR A 250 9.12 4.19 10.78
C THR A 250 9.10 3.36 9.50
N PHE A 251 8.65 3.93 8.36
CA PHE A 251 8.71 3.27 7.05
C PHE A 251 10.14 2.90 6.65
N ARG A 252 11.10 3.83 6.85
CA ARG A 252 12.51 3.59 6.53
C ARG A 252 13.11 2.49 7.40
N TRP A 253 12.83 2.50 8.71
CA TRP A 253 13.23 1.43 9.63
C TRP A 253 12.64 0.09 9.18
N PHE A 254 11.34 0.04 8.90
CA PHE A 254 10.63 -1.17 8.49
C PHE A 254 11.19 -1.76 7.19
N LEU A 255 11.38 -0.93 6.15
CA LEU A 255 12.00 -1.34 4.90
C LEU A 255 13.43 -1.87 5.10
N ALA A 256 14.16 -1.33 6.07
CA ALA A 256 15.53 -1.72 6.34
C ALA A 256 15.65 -3.07 7.07
N THR A 257 14.75 -3.34 8.02
CA THR A 257 14.86 -4.48 8.96
C THR A 257 13.96 -5.67 8.62
N HIS A 258 12.77 -5.42 8.07
CA HIS A 258 11.73 -6.44 7.90
C HIS A 258 11.53 -6.92 6.46
N LEU A 259 12.17 -6.27 5.49
CA LEU A 259 12.00 -6.54 4.07
C LEU A 259 13.34 -6.75 3.38
N ILE A 260 13.38 -7.76 2.50
CA ILE A 260 14.44 -7.89 1.52
C ILE A 260 14.25 -6.81 0.45
N ARG A 261 15.35 -6.15 0.18
CA ARG A 261 15.48 -4.93 -0.60
C ARG A 261 16.27 -5.27 -1.86
N PHE A 262 15.74 -4.93 -3.03
CA PHE A 262 16.35 -5.36 -4.29
C PHE A 262 17.45 -4.42 -4.80
N GLY A 263 17.52 -3.18 -4.32
CA GLY A 263 18.60 -2.24 -4.66
C GLY A 263 18.52 -1.67 -6.08
N LEU A 264 17.32 -1.61 -6.66
CA LEU A 264 17.11 -1.05 -8.00
C LEU A 264 17.20 0.48 -7.95
N ALA A 265 17.94 1.03 -8.92
CA ALA A 265 18.03 2.47 -9.09
C ALA A 265 16.69 3.07 -9.55
N GLU A 266 16.41 4.27 -9.06
CA GLU A 266 15.22 5.02 -9.44
C GLU A 266 15.33 5.52 -10.88
N HIS A 267 14.20 5.54 -11.60
CA HIS A 267 14.18 5.96 -13.00
C HIS A 267 14.76 7.39 -13.17
N PRO A 268 15.73 7.61 -14.08
CA PRO A 268 16.45 8.89 -14.22
C PRO A 268 15.58 10.06 -14.70
N ARG A 269 14.34 9.77 -15.13
CA ARG A 269 13.34 10.81 -15.42
C ARG A 269 12.82 11.45 -14.13
N VAL A 270 12.51 10.67 -13.09
CA VAL A 270 11.98 11.18 -11.82
C VAL A 270 12.99 12.09 -11.13
N VAL A 271 14.27 11.67 -11.12
CA VAL A 271 15.38 12.47 -10.56
C VAL A 271 15.56 13.79 -11.32
N ARG A 272 15.42 13.76 -12.65
CA ARG A 272 15.54 14.96 -13.49
C ARG A 272 14.34 15.89 -13.34
N ASP A 273 13.13 15.34 -13.33
CA ASP A 273 11.89 16.10 -13.16
C ASP A 273 11.89 16.83 -11.81
N MET A 274 12.41 16.18 -10.76
CA MET A 274 12.64 16.80 -9.45
C MET A 274 13.64 17.96 -9.53
N ALA A 275 14.81 17.76 -10.15
CA ALA A 275 15.81 18.83 -10.29
C ALA A 275 15.25 20.04 -11.07
N THR A 276 14.43 19.81 -12.10
CA THR A 276 13.79 20.90 -12.86
C THR A 276 12.66 21.61 -12.11
N SER A 277 11.95 20.90 -11.23
CA SER A 277 10.86 21.49 -10.42
C SER A 277 11.37 22.55 -9.45
N ARG A 278 12.56 22.32 -8.89
CA ARG A 278 13.26 23.27 -8.01
C ARG A 278 13.69 24.53 -8.73
N LEU A 279 14.32 24.41 -9.91
CA LEU A 279 14.74 25.56 -10.71
C LEU A 279 13.57 26.51 -11.02
N SER A 280 12.41 25.92 -11.28
CA SER A 280 11.16 26.65 -11.54
C SER A 280 10.65 27.36 -10.29
N SER A 281 10.74 26.71 -9.12
CA SER A 281 10.37 27.30 -7.83
C SER A 281 11.30 28.42 -7.35
N VAL A 282 12.58 28.39 -7.73
CA VAL A 282 13.53 29.48 -7.44
C VAL A 282 13.27 30.70 -8.33
N THR A 283 12.72 30.47 -9.53
CA THR A 283 12.40 31.54 -10.50
C THR A 283 11.06 32.23 -10.19
N GLN A 284 10.12 31.50 -9.56
CA GLN A 284 8.85 32.04 -9.06
C GLN A 284 8.98 32.33 -7.55
N GLY A 285 9.40 33.55 -7.21
CA GLY A 285 9.65 33.94 -5.81
C GLY A 285 8.50 33.59 -4.84
N ASN A 286 8.89 33.14 -3.63
CA ASN A 286 8.17 32.93 -2.36
C ASN A 286 6.62 33.09 -2.31
N LEU A 287 5.88 32.51 -3.24
CA LEU A 287 4.44 32.36 -3.11
C LEU A 287 4.13 31.06 -2.34
N PRO A 288 3.20 31.07 -1.37
CA PRO A 288 2.85 29.88 -0.61
C PRO A 288 2.25 28.82 -1.54
N ILE A 289 2.97 27.70 -1.67
CA ILE A 289 2.58 26.59 -2.54
C ILE A 289 1.37 25.88 -1.95
N LYS A 290 0.27 25.88 -2.69
CA LYS A 290 -0.97 25.21 -2.31
C LYS A 290 -0.87 23.74 -2.76
N VAL A 291 -0.72 22.81 -1.81
CA VAL A 291 -0.97 21.40 -2.10
C VAL A 291 -2.48 21.25 -2.29
N SER A 292 -2.92 21.16 -3.54
CA SER A 292 -4.33 20.91 -3.83
C SER A 292 -4.60 19.42 -3.64
N PRO A 293 -5.54 19.00 -2.77
CA PRO A 293 -6.04 17.63 -2.78
C PRO A 293 -6.88 17.45 -4.03
N GLU A 294 -6.22 17.21 -5.17
CA GLU A 294 -6.93 17.09 -6.42
C GLU A 294 -7.64 15.72 -6.49
N ARG A 295 -8.96 15.78 -6.64
CA ARG A 295 -9.78 14.60 -6.97
C ARG A 295 -9.23 14.01 -8.26
N LEU A 296 -8.98 12.70 -8.22
CA LEU A 296 -8.55 11.86 -9.34
C LEU A 296 -9.52 11.94 -10.56
N HIS A 297 -9.49 13.03 -11.31
CA HIS A 297 -10.25 13.21 -12.54
C HIS A 297 -9.49 14.06 -13.57
N LYS A 298 -9.13 13.36 -14.65
CA LYS A 298 -8.70 13.84 -15.98
C LYS A 298 -7.40 14.65 -16.04
N SER A 299 -6.34 13.95 -16.47
CA SER A 299 -5.67 14.40 -17.69
C SER A 299 -5.02 13.23 -18.42
N ALA A 300 -5.41 13.05 -19.67
CA ALA A 300 -4.76 12.18 -20.63
C ALA A 300 -4.29 13.05 -21.81
N ARG A 301 -2.98 13.00 -22.06
CA ARG A 301 -2.28 13.11 -23.36
C ARG A 301 -2.28 14.45 -24.17
N THR A 302 -1.04 14.97 -24.28
CA THR A 302 -0.25 15.36 -25.48
C THR A 302 -0.51 16.65 -26.29
N GLY A 303 0.36 17.67 -26.06
CA GLY A 303 1.18 18.51 -26.98
C GLY A 303 0.54 19.40 -28.09
N PRO A 304 1.29 20.28 -28.81
CA PRO A 304 2.53 21.03 -28.49
C PRO A 304 2.39 22.58 -28.62
N VAL A 305 3.46 23.27 -28.22
CA VAL A 305 3.82 24.72 -28.28
C VAL A 305 3.14 25.59 -29.36
N ARG A 306 2.67 26.79 -28.97
CA ARG A 306 2.82 28.03 -29.76
C ARG A 306 2.70 29.29 -28.90
N SER A 307 3.76 30.11 -28.96
CA SER A 307 3.88 31.45 -28.43
C SER A 307 2.84 32.39 -29.05
N ALA A 308 2.18 33.22 -28.24
CA ALA A 308 1.50 34.42 -28.70
C ALA A 308 1.51 35.47 -27.58
N SER A 309 2.37 36.48 -27.75
CA SER A 309 2.30 37.79 -27.11
C SER A 309 0.94 38.41 -27.37
N TYR A 310 0.28 38.97 -26.34
CA TYR A 310 -0.54 40.17 -26.49
C TYR A 310 -0.59 40.99 -25.19
N ARG A 311 -0.57 42.31 -25.40
CA ARG A 311 -0.45 43.42 -24.47
C ARG A 311 -1.65 43.60 -23.53
N VAL A 312 -1.34 44.22 -22.39
CA VAL A 312 -2.20 45.00 -21.49
C VAL A 312 -3.03 46.04 -22.26
N PRO A 313 -4.26 46.35 -21.82
CA PRO A 313 -4.51 47.70 -21.31
C PRO A 313 -5.24 47.74 -19.96
N GLU A 314 -4.90 48.78 -19.20
CA GLU A 314 -5.52 49.25 -17.96
C GLU A 314 -7.02 49.58 -18.11
N GLY A 315 -7.75 49.46 -17.00
CA GLY A 315 -9.10 49.99 -16.81
C GLY A 315 -9.49 49.93 -15.33
N GLU A 316 -9.60 51.10 -14.72
CA GLU A 316 -9.81 51.36 -13.29
C GLU A 316 -11.22 51.01 -12.74
N SER A 317 -11.25 50.84 -11.41
CA SER A 317 -12.34 51.12 -10.45
C SER A 317 -13.69 50.42 -10.59
N SER A 318 -14.07 49.59 -9.61
CA SER A 318 -14.71 50.03 -8.36
C SER A 318 -15.26 48.88 -7.50
N THR A 319 -14.92 48.96 -6.21
CA THR A 319 -15.54 48.44 -4.97
C THR A 319 -16.88 47.69 -5.02
N ALA A 320 -16.92 46.50 -4.39
CA ALA A 320 -17.84 46.18 -3.28
C ALA A 320 -17.39 44.92 -2.51
N LEU A 321 -17.50 45.01 -1.19
CA LEU A 321 -16.98 44.15 -0.12
C LEU A 321 -17.73 42.81 0.13
N ASN A 322 -16.97 41.90 0.79
CA ASN A 322 -17.28 41.02 1.94
C ASN A 322 -17.18 39.50 1.66
N GLY A 323 -16.39 38.71 2.40
CA GLY A 323 -15.51 39.03 3.52
C GLY A 323 -14.58 37.87 3.88
N ASP A 324 -13.32 38.20 4.12
CA ASP A 324 -12.31 37.41 4.84
C ASP A 324 -12.20 37.98 6.26
N VAL A 325 -12.17 37.12 7.27
CA VAL A 325 -11.86 37.50 8.65
C VAL A 325 -10.46 37.03 8.97
N ASP A 326 -9.57 38.01 8.96
CA ASP A 326 -8.22 37.98 9.49
C ASP A 326 -8.25 38.20 11.02
N TRP A 327 -7.34 37.56 11.76
CA TRP A 327 -6.91 38.09 13.04
C TRP A 327 -5.40 37.88 13.20
N ILE A 328 -4.70 38.99 12.97
CA ILE A 328 -3.29 39.23 13.21
C ILE A 328 -3.01 39.49 14.71
N THR A 329 -1.86 39.00 15.13
CA THR A 329 -1.03 39.34 16.30
C THR A 329 -0.93 40.84 16.62
N LYS A 330 -0.97 41.24 17.90
CA LYS A 330 -0.07 42.29 18.44
C LYS A 330 -0.12 42.44 19.96
N GLY A 331 1.06 42.51 20.57
CA GLY A 331 1.33 43.09 21.88
C GLY A 331 2.81 43.47 21.94
N ALA A 332 3.09 44.78 22.00
CA ALA A 332 4.40 45.43 22.24
C ALA A 332 4.85 45.23 23.72
N CYS A 333 6.11 45.40 24.16
CA CYS A 333 7.04 46.53 23.98
C CYS A 333 8.52 46.14 24.23
N ASP A 334 9.42 46.95 23.65
CA ASP A 334 10.77 47.43 24.04
C ASP A 334 11.78 46.51 24.77
N ASP A 335 12.94 46.28 24.15
CA ASP A 335 14.21 46.94 24.52
C ASP A 335 15.35 46.49 23.58
N ASP A 336 16.31 47.39 23.35
CA ASP A 336 17.46 47.27 22.46
C ASP A 336 18.41 46.11 22.83
N ASP A 337 18.81 45.28 21.86
CA ASP A 337 20.18 44.76 21.78
C ASP A 337 20.53 44.28 20.35
N GLU A 338 21.67 44.74 19.83
CA GLU A 338 22.24 44.27 18.58
C GLU A 338 22.74 42.82 18.74
N THR A 339 22.09 41.82 18.14
CA THR A 339 22.79 40.56 17.79
C THR A 339 22.09 39.79 16.66
N LEU A 340 22.91 39.48 15.64
CA LEU A 340 22.84 38.30 14.75
C LEU A 340 21.50 38.04 14.03
N VAL A 341 21.45 38.50 12.78
CA VAL A 341 20.47 38.07 11.77
C VAL A 341 20.62 36.56 11.55
N ASP A 342 19.83 35.77 12.28
CA ASP A 342 19.61 34.36 11.97
C ASP A 342 18.72 34.30 10.74
N ASN A 343 19.32 33.96 9.60
CA ASN A 343 18.65 33.76 8.32
C ASN A 343 17.78 32.49 8.40
N THR A 344 16.69 32.55 9.16
CA THR A 344 15.63 31.54 9.09
C THR A 344 14.83 31.82 7.83
N SER A 345 15.41 31.41 6.71
CA SER A 345 14.69 31.28 5.45
C SER A 345 13.36 30.57 5.71
N THR A 346 12.26 31.24 5.39
CA THR A 346 10.93 30.66 5.27
C THR A 346 10.97 29.69 4.09
N LEU A 347 11.52 28.50 4.35
CA LEU A 347 11.78 27.47 3.35
C LEU A 347 10.45 26.96 2.79
N VAL A 348 10.26 27.24 1.50
CA VAL A 348 9.37 26.46 0.62
C VAL A 348 9.51 24.98 0.98
N PRO A 349 8.42 24.19 1.14
CA PRO A 349 8.58 22.78 1.49
C PRO A 349 9.31 22.08 0.36
N ASP A 350 10.47 21.52 0.67
CA ASP A 350 11.33 20.83 -0.29
C ASP A 350 10.70 19.47 -0.63
N VAL A 351 10.54 19.16 -1.93
CA VAL A 351 10.21 17.78 -2.34
C VAL A 351 11.42 16.92 -2.06
N PHE A 352 11.24 15.75 -1.47
CA PHE A 352 12.30 14.76 -1.29
C PHE A 352 12.01 13.51 -2.13
N LEU A 353 13.05 12.85 -2.63
CA LEU A 353 12.95 11.54 -3.24
C LEU A 353 13.56 10.50 -2.31
N LEU A 354 12.86 9.39 -2.15
CA LEU A 354 13.44 8.22 -1.52
C LEU A 354 14.15 7.43 -2.62
N LEU A 355 15.45 7.22 -2.47
CA LEU A 355 16.31 6.47 -3.37
C LEU A 355 16.89 5.25 -2.67
N GLN A 356 17.21 4.23 -3.44
CA GLN A 356 17.83 3.01 -2.94
C GLN A 356 19.11 2.75 -3.73
N ASP A 357 20.21 2.52 -3.02
CA ASP A 357 21.49 2.18 -3.65
C ASP A 357 21.53 0.70 -4.05
N ARG A 358 22.54 0.31 -4.83
CA ARG A 358 22.80 -1.08 -5.25
C ARG A 358 22.99 -2.03 -4.08
N GLU A 359 23.53 -1.54 -2.97
CA GLU A 359 23.66 -2.30 -1.71
C GLU A 359 22.33 -2.41 -0.94
N GLY A 360 21.28 -1.78 -1.46
CA GLY A 360 19.96 -1.75 -0.87
C GLY A 360 19.77 -0.66 0.17
N ALA A 361 20.79 0.15 0.49
CA ALA A 361 20.69 1.26 1.45
C ALA A 361 19.69 2.33 0.96
N LEU A 362 18.91 2.88 1.90
CA LEU A 362 17.87 3.88 1.63
C LEU A 362 18.41 5.28 1.91
N HIS A 363 18.35 6.14 0.90
CA HIS A 363 18.80 7.53 0.94
C HIS A 363 17.61 8.46 0.68
N LEU A 364 17.47 9.51 1.48
CA LEU A 364 16.48 10.56 1.25
C LEU A 364 17.20 11.76 0.66
N VAL A 365 16.84 12.13 -0.57
CA VAL A 365 17.61 13.07 -1.37
C VAL A 365 16.72 14.23 -1.82
N ASP A 366 17.24 15.45 -1.72
CA ASP A 366 16.60 16.68 -2.22
C ASP A 366 16.94 16.92 -3.70
N GLY A 367 16.30 17.91 -4.36
CA GLY A 367 16.49 18.25 -5.77
C GLY A 367 17.92 18.57 -6.18
N ASP A 368 18.75 19.00 -5.23
CA ASP A 368 20.20 19.26 -5.41
C ASP A 368 21.07 18.01 -5.23
N LYS A 369 20.46 16.83 -5.18
CA LYS A 369 21.13 15.54 -4.88
C LYS A 369 21.82 15.52 -3.51
N ARG A 370 21.44 16.42 -2.62
CA ARG A 370 21.94 16.46 -1.23
C ARG A 370 21.18 15.43 -0.42
N GLU A 371 21.92 14.58 0.28
CA GLU A 371 21.32 13.63 1.21
C GLU A 371 20.86 14.34 2.49
N MET A 372 19.63 14.06 2.89
CA MET A 372 19.11 14.54 4.16
C MET A 372 19.73 13.73 5.30
N HIS A 373 20.58 14.42 6.08
CA HIS A 373 21.28 13.82 7.21
C HIS A 373 20.30 13.47 8.35
N GLY A 374 20.68 12.47 9.16
CA GLY A 374 19.87 11.99 10.29
C GLY A 374 19.46 13.10 11.26
N VAL A 375 20.37 14.02 11.58
CA VAL A 375 20.12 15.17 12.46
C VAL A 375 18.99 16.07 11.93
N ASN A 376 18.96 16.33 10.62
CA ASN A 376 17.88 17.12 10.02
C ASN A 376 16.54 16.39 10.10
N MET A 377 16.55 15.06 10.06
CA MET A 377 15.34 14.26 10.24
C MET A 377 14.88 14.27 11.69
N GLU A 378 15.80 14.18 12.64
CA GLU A 378 15.51 14.24 14.09
C GLU A 378 14.87 15.56 14.48
N VAL A 379 15.40 16.69 14.01
CA VAL A 379 14.80 18.02 14.23
C VAL A 379 13.38 18.07 13.63
N LYS A 380 13.19 17.52 12.42
CA LYS A 380 11.87 17.42 11.79
C LYS A 380 10.91 16.50 12.53
N ILE A 381 11.40 15.47 13.22
CA ILE A 381 10.60 14.57 14.07
C ILE A 381 10.20 15.27 15.37
N LEU A 382 11.14 15.95 16.02
CA LEU A 382 10.91 16.72 17.24
C LEU A 382 9.84 17.81 17.03
N HIS A 383 9.88 18.49 15.88
CA HIS A 383 8.88 19.49 15.50
C HIS A 383 7.60 18.90 14.90
N ASN A 384 7.45 17.57 14.83
CA ASN A 384 6.31 16.88 14.22
C ASN A 384 5.95 17.43 12.82
N SER A 385 6.98 17.76 12.05
CA SER A 385 6.84 18.39 10.75
C SER A 385 6.44 17.39 9.66
N ASN A 386 5.84 17.92 8.59
CA ASN A 386 5.48 17.14 7.42
C ASN A 386 6.63 17.11 6.40
N VAL A 387 6.78 15.97 5.73
CA VAL A 387 7.72 15.76 4.64
C VAL A 387 6.92 15.46 3.37
N THR A 388 7.26 16.13 2.27
CA THR A 388 6.67 15.93 0.96
C THR A 388 7.58 15.06 0.10
N LEU A 389 7.10 13.89 -0.30
CA LEU A 389 7.81 12.90 -1.11
C LEU A 389 7.33 12.93 -2.56
N GLY A 390 8.26 13.04 -3.50
CA GLY A 390 8.01 13.03 -4.95
C GLY A 390 7.90 11.64 -5.52
#